data_AF-A0A1Q7B2Y1-F1
#
_entry.id   AF-A0A1Q7B2Y1-F1
#
_cell.length_a   1.000
_cell.length_b   1.000
_cell.length_c   1.000
_cell.angle_alpha   90.00
_cell.angle_beta   90.00
_cell.angle_gamma   90.00
#
_symmetry.space_group_name_H-M   'P 1'
#
loop_
_entity.id
_entity.type
_entity.pdbx_description
1 polymer ?
#
loop_
_entity_poly.entity_id
_entity_poly.type
_entity_poly.pdbx_seq_one_letter_code
_entity_poly.pdbx_strand_id
1 'polypeptide(L)'
;MITVPELAADALGTFLASYMHRRYGASETRLVELVPSIARIAMECIGNSDALYHNVEHTMLVTLAGHDILRGRALHAHMPPEDYAHLILACVTHDIGYVRGIFLQDDENGFLVDAHGHKVKLPRGSSDAALLPYHVDRSKLYIMERLQGVEQLDAARIARAVEGSRFPSSMPAEVERIDEEASLLRAADLIGQLGDPHYIRKANALYNEFEEAGLNRQLGYESPADIVHKYPQFYWNSVAPYIQSAIRYLNVTANGRQWIANLYSNVFRAERDIALAGPQP
;
A
#
# COMPACT_ATOMS: atom_id res chain seq x y z
N MET A 1 11.88 25.24 2.11
CA MET A 1 12.34 24.04 2.84
C MET A 1 11.96 22.87 1.97
N ILE A 2 12.89 21.98 1.62
CA ILE A 2 12.58 20.78 0.81
C ILE A 2 12.31 19.64 1.77
N THR A 3 11.21 18.91 1.58
CA THR A 3 10.84 17.77 2.44
C THR A 3 10.84 16.46 1.67
N VAL A 4 11.04 15.33 2.35
CA VAL A 4 10.97 13.99 1.72
C VAL A 4 9.58 13.71 1.11
N PRO A 5 8.45 14.04 1.78
CA PRO A 5 7.13 13.90 1.17
C PRO A 5 6.94 14.70 -0.11
N GLU A 6 7.39 15.97 -0.15
CA GLU A 6 7.32 16.82 -1.34
C GLU A 6 8.09 16.19 -2.51
N LEU A 7 9.33 15.74 -2.27
CA LEU A 7 10.15 15.08 -3.29
C LEU A 7 9.51 13.77 -3.78
N ALA A 8 8.93 12.97 -2.89
CA ALA A 8 8.28 11.71 -3.25
C ALA A 8 7.00 11.95 -4.07
N ALA A 9 6.16 12.92 -3.67
CA ALA A 9 4.98 13.32 -4.40
C ALA A 9 5.33 13.80 -5.82
N ASP A 10 6.35 14.66 -5.94
CA ASP A 10 6.84 15.16 -7.24
C ASP A 10 7.33 14.04 -8.15
N ALA A 11 8.17 13.15 -7.61
CA ALA A 11 8.75 12.05 -8.35
C ALA A 11 7.67 11.06 -8.84
N LEU A 12 6.76 10.64 -7.96
CA LEU A 12 5.69 9.70 -8.29
C LEU A 12 4.71 10.31 -9.30
N GLY A 13 4.29 11.56 -9.08
CA GLY A 13 3.41 12.27 -10.01
C GLY A 13 4.03 12.38 -11.42
N THR A 14 5.30 12.78 -11.50
CA THR A 14 6.03 12.89 -12.79
C THR A 14 6.16 11.53 -13.47
N PHE A 15 6.46 10.48 -12.71
CA PHE A 15 6.56 9.11 -13.21
C PHE A 15 5.24 8.62 -13.80
N LEU A 16 4.12 8.78 -13.09
CA LEU A 16 2.79 8.35 -13.53
C LEU A 16 2.33 9.15 -14.75
N ALA A 17 2.51 10.48 -14.75
CA ALA A 17 2.18 11.34 -15.88
C ALA A 17 2.93 10.90 -17.14
N SER A 18 4.23 10.64 -17.00
CA SER A 18 5.10 10.20 -18.10
C SER A 18 4.65 8.87 -18.69
N TYR A 19 4.27 7.90 -17.86
CA TYR A 19 3.76 6.62 -18.33
C TYR A 19 2.39 6.76 -19.02
N MET A 20 1.43 7.42 -18.36
CA MET A 20 0.07 7.52 -18.88
C MET A 20 0.02 8.33 -20.17
N HIS A 21 0.78 9.42 -20.27
CA HIS A 21 0.87 10.19 -21.51
C HIS A 21 1.38 9.34 -22.67
N ARG A 22 2.46 8.56 -22.47
CA ARG A 22 2.99 7.66 -23.51
C ARG A 22 2.01 6.55 -23.90
N ARG A 23 1.25 6.02 -22.93
CA ARG A 23 0.41 4.83 -23.12
C ARG A 23 -1.00 5.15 -23.63
N TYR A 24 -1.57 6.27 -23.19
CA TYR A 24 -2.98 6.62 -23.34
C TYR A 24 -3.21 8.06 -23.84
N GLY A 25 -2.18 8.91 -23.95
CA GLY A 25 -2.37 10.34 -24.25
C GLY A 25 -3.08 10.67 -25.56
N ALA A 26 -3.10 9.73 -26.52
CA ALA A 26 -3.85 9.89 -27.77
C ALA A 26 -5.34 9.51 -27.65
N SER A 27 -5.71 8.68 -26.68
CA SER A 27 -7.07 8.15 -26.52
C SER A 27 -7.80 8.69 -25.29
N GLU A 28 -7.08 9.18 -24.29
CA GLU A 28 -7.62 9.61 -23.01
C GLU A 28 -6.76 10.76 -22.44
N THR A 29 -7.31 11.97 -22.40
CA THR A 29 -6.58 13.15 -21.89
C THR A 29 -6.86 13.41 -20.42
N ARG A 30 -8.08 13.16 -19.96
CA ARG A 30 -8.52 13.55 -18.62
C ARG A 30 -7.92 12.65 -17.55
N LEU A 31 -7.92 11.33 -17.72
CA LEU A 31 -7.27 10.44 -16.76
C LEU A 31 -5.74 10.64 -16.72
N VAL A 32 -5.12 11.01 -17.85
CA VAL A 32 -3.69 11.33 -17.94
C VAL A 32 -3.32 12.53 -17.06
N GLU A 33 -4.22 13.50 -16.90
CA GLU A 33 -4.03 14.66 -16.01
C GLU A 33 -4.46 14.37 -14.57
N LEU A 34 -5.60 13.70 -14.37
CA LEU A 34 -6.19 13.45 -13.05
C LEU A 34 -5.36 12.50 -12.19
N VAL A 35 -4.94 11.35 -12.71
CA VAL A 35 -4.28 10.33 -11.89
C VAL A 35 -2.97 10.84 -11.27
N PRO A 36 -2.05 11.48 -12.00
CA PRO A 36 -0.85 12.07 -11.41
C PRO A 36 -1.16 13.17 -10.39
N SER A 37 -2.18 14.00 -10.64
CA SER A 37 -2.60 15.06 -9.73
C SER A 37 -3.12 14.50 -8.41
N ILE A 38 -4.04 13.52 -8.47
CA ILE A 38 -4.59 12.85 -7.28
C ILE A 38 -3.47 12.12 -6.52
N ALA A 39 -2.56 11.44 -7.23
CA ALA A 39 -1.44 10.75 -6.60
C ALA A 39 -0.53 11.71 -5.82
N ARG A 40 -0.24 12.90 -6.36
CA ARG A 40 0.53 13.94 -5.64
C ARG A 40 -0.17 14.38 -4.36
N ILE A 41 -1.46 14.67 -4.44
CA ILE A 41 -2.27 15.10 -3.28
C ILE A 41 -2.30 14.00 -2.22
N ALA A 42 -2.54 12.74 -2.61
CA ALA A 42 -2.52 11.61 -1.69
C ALA A 42 -1.15 11.44 -1.01
N MET A 43 -0.05 11.59 -1.75
CA MET A 43 1.30 11.54 -1.19
C MET A 43 1.60 12.69 -0.23
N GLU A 44 1.10 13.90 -0.51
CA GLU A 44 1.18 15.03 0.42
C GLU A 44 0.37 14.76 1.70
N CYS A 45 -0.83 14.17 1.58
CA CYS A 45 -1.63 13.77 2.74
C CYS A 45 -0.90 12.73 3.60
N ILE A 46 -0.41 11.65 2.98
CA ILE A 46 0.34 10.58 3.66
C ILE A 46 1.63 11.13 4.28
N GLY A 47 2.24 12.13 3.64
CA GLY A 47 3.39 12.87 4.16
C GLY A 47 3.19 13.55 5.51
N ASN A 48 1.94 13.78 5.92
CA ASN A 48 1.62 14.35 7.24
C ASN A 48 1.53 13.28 8.34
N SER A 49 1.64 11.99 7.99
CA SER A 49 1.59 10.92 8.98
C SER A 49 2.88 10.85 9.80
N ASP A 50 2.73 10.58 11.10
CA ASP A 50 3.84 10.24 12.00
C ASP A 50 4.00 8.72 12.20
N ALA A 51 3.30 7.89 11.41
CA ALA A 51 3.56 6.47 11.30
C ALA A 51 5.02 6.21 10.83
N LEU A 52 5.70 5.28 11.49
CA LEU A 52 7.12 5.00 11.28
C LEU A 52 7.40 4.20 9.99
N TYR A 53 6.50 3.30 9.61
CA TYR A 53 6.61 2.37 8.50
C TYR A 53 5.61 2.67 7.38
N HIS A 54 4.31 2.77 7.70
CA HIS A 54 3.25 3.03 6.71
C HIS A 54 3.24 4.52 6.32
N ASN A 55 4.24 4.92 5.54
CA ASN A 55 4.55 6.30 5.19
C ASN A 55 4.65 6.49 3.66
N VAL A 56 5.16 7.65 3.22
CA VAL A 56 5.33 7.99 1.80
C VAL A 56 6.22 7.00 1.04
N GLU A 57 7.26 6.44 1.66
CA GLU A 57 8.13 5.46 1.00
C GLU A 57 7.37 4.17 0.74
N HIS A 58 6.67 3.64 1.75
CA HIS A 58 5.87 2.43 1.59
C HIS A 58 4.78 2.61 0.54
N THR A 59 4.00 3.69 0.61
CA THR A 59 2.95 4.00 -0.37
C THR A 59 3.50 4.09 -1.80
N MET A 60 4.65 4.73 -1.97
CA MET A 60 5.31 4.81 -3.28
C MET A 60 5.73 3.42 -3.78
N LEU A 61 6.32 2.57 -2.94
CA LEU A 61 6.72 1.21 -3.31
C LEU A 61 5.51 0.35 -3.72
N VAL A 62 4.41 0.41 -2.98
CA VAL A 62 3.15 -0.28 -3.33
C VAL A 62 2.61 0.22 -4.67
N THR A 63 2.64 1.53 -4.91
CA THR A 63 2.20 2.12 -6.17
C THR A 63 3.07 1.69 -7.36
N LEU A 64 4.40 1.64 -7.16
CA LEU A 64 5.34 1.18 -8.19
C LEU A 64 5.21 -0.33 -8.47
N ALA A 65 5.00 -1.15 -7.44
CA ALA A 65 4.72 -2.57 -7.61
C ALA A 65 3.42 -2.79 -8.39
N GLY A 66 2.33 -2.10 -8.02
CA GLY A 66 1.05 -2.13 -8.74
C GLY A 66 1.19 -1.70 -10.20
N HIS A 67 1.97 -0.65 -10.46
CA HIS A 67 2.33 -0.23 -11.81
C HIS A 67 3.02 -1.33 -12.62
N ASP A 68 4.07 -1.95 -12.10
CA ASP A 68 4.81 -2.98 -12.83
C ASP A 68 4.00 -4.28 -13.00
N ILE A 69 3.13 -4.62 -12.04
CA ILE A 69 2.15 -5.71 -12.17
C ILE A 69 1.22 -5.43 -13.36
N LEU A 70 0.62 -4.23 -13.43
CA LEU A 70 -0.24 -3.85 -14.53
C LEU A 70 0.51 -3.86 -15.87
N ARG A 71 1.73 -3.33 -15.91
CA ARG A 71 2.54 -3.35 -17.14
C ARG A 71 2.77 -4.77 -17.65
N GLY A 72 3.01 -5.72 -16.74
CA GLY A 72 3.08 -7.13 -17.08
C GLY A 72 1.76 -7.68 -17.61
N ARG A 73 0.65 -7.41 -16.91
CA ARG A 73 -0.71 -7.81 -17.32
C ARG A 73 -1.06 -7.28 -18.73
N ALA A 74 -0.62 -6.07 -19.06
CA ALA A 74 -0.83 -5.42 -20.37
C ALA A 74 -0.23 -6.18 -21.55
N LEU A 75 0.79 -7.02 -21.30
CA LEU A 75 1.41 -7.84 -22.34
C LEU A 75 0.59 -9.10 -22.66
N HIS A 76 -0.34 -9.47 -21.78
CA HIS A 76 -1.22 -10.63 -21.93
C HIS A 76 -2.64 -10.25 -22.35
N ALA A 77 -3.12 -9.08 -21.95
CA ALA A 77 -4.47 -8.61 -22.23
C ALA A 77 -4.50 -7.10 -22.46
N HIS A 78 -5.54 -6.65 -23.16
CA HIS A 78 -5.81 -5.22 -23.26
C HIS A 78 -6.02 -4.62 -21.87
N MET A 79 -5.47 -3.43 -21.64
CA MET A 79 -5.65 -2.68 -20.41
C MET A 79 -6.25 -1.31 -20.77
N PRO A 80 -7.54 -1.09 -20.48
CA PRO A 80 -8.17 0.22 -20.56
C PRO A 80 -7.49 1.24 -19.64
N PRO A 81 -7.48 2.54 -19.99
CA PRO A 81 -6.94 3.59 -19.14
C PRO A 81 -7.65 3.66 -17.77
N GLU A 82 -8.94 3.35 -17.73
CA GLU A 82 -9.73 3.29 -16.49
C GLU A 82 -9.17 2.20 -15.57
N ASP A 83 -8.97 0.98 -16.04
CA ASP A 83 -8.45 -0.13 -15.22
C ASP A 83 -7.08 0.22 -14.62
N TYR A 84 -6.22 0.89 -15.38
CA TYR A 84 -4.94 1.39 -14.87
C TYR A 84 -5.16 2.48 -13.80
N ALA A 85 -6.03 3.46 -14.08
CA ALA A 85 -6.31 4.56 -13.18
C ALA A 85 -6.87 4.07 -11.83
N HIS A 86 -7.86 3.19 -11.84
CA HIS A 86 -8.53 2.74 -10.62
C HIS A 86 -7.58 1.98 -9.70
N LEU A 87 -6.80 1.04 -10.23
CA LEU A 87 -5.85 0.30 -9.40
C LEU A 87 -4.70 1.18 -8.89
N ILE A 88 -4.15 2.09 -9.71
CA ILE A 88 -3.09 3.01 -9.25
C ILE A 88 -3.60 3.96 -8.17
N LEU A 89 -4.82 4.48 -8.32
CA LEU A 89 -5.44 5.30 -7.30
C LEU A 89 -5.73 4.51 -6.03
N ALA A 90 -6.10 3.23 -6.13
CA ALA A 90 -6.22 2.34 -4.97
C ALA A 90 -4.85 2.15 -4.28
N CYS A 91 -3.77 1.89 -5.04
CA CYS A 91 -2.43 1.75 -4.48
C CYS A 91 -1.96 3.01 -3.76
N VAL A 92 -2.14 4.21 -4.32
CA VAL A 92 -1.63 5.44 -3.69
C VAL A 92 -2.49 5.88 -2.49
N THR A 93 -3.70 5.34 -2.33
CA THR A 93 -4.62 5.70 -1.24
C THR A 93 -4.86 4.59 -0.23
N HIS A 94 -4.30 3.38 -0.41
CA HIS A 94 -4.62 2.22 0.45
C HIS A 94 -4.38 2.49 1.95
N ASP A 95 -3.32 3.23 2.27
CA ASP A 95 -2.90 3.56 3.64
C ASP A 95 -3.23 5.00 4.07
N ILE A 96 -3.93 5.77 3.25
CA ILE A 96 -4.23 7.17 3.62
C ILE A 96 -5.07 7.27 4.91
N GLY A 97 -5.80 6.20 5.26
CA GLY A 97 -6.57 6.09 6.47
C GLY A 97 -5.76 6.07 7.77
N TYR A 98 -4.44 5.88 7.73
CA TYR A 98 -3.57 6.09 8.90
C TYR A 98 -3.53 7.56 9.32
N VAL A 99 -3.64 8.49 8.37
CA VAL A 99 -3.41 9.91 8.61
C VAL A 99 -4.52 10.49 9.48
N ARG A 100 -4.15 11.04 10.65
CA ARG A 100 -5.07 11.82 11.50
C ARG A 100 -5.37 13.18 10.88
N GLY A 101 -6.61 13.68 11.04
CA GLY A 101 -6.98 15.04 10.61
C GLY A 101 -7.33 15.17 9.12
N ILE A 102 -7.49 14.06 8.40
CA ILE A 102 -7.88 14.06 6.98
C ILE A 102 -9.38 14.31 6.75
N PHE A 103 -10.19 14.15 7.80
CA PHE A 103 -11.64 14.38 7.79
C PHE A 103 -12.00 15.64 8.58
N LEU A 104 -13.04 16.36 8.14
CA LEU A 104 -13.58 17.51 8.88
C LEU A 104 -14.09 17.11 10.28
N GLN A 105 -14.48 15.85 10.43
CA GLN A 105 -14.97 15.27 11.66
C GLN A 105 -13.85 14.86 12.61
N ASP A 106 -12.59 14.79 12.19
CA ASP A 106 -11.49 14.47 13.10
C ASP A 106 -11.28 15.66 14.07
N ASP A 107 -11.48 15.44 15.37
CA ASP A 107 -11.47 16.50 16.39
C ASP A 107 -10.97 16.00 17.76
N GLU A 108 -11.08 16.84 18.80
CA GLU A 108 -10.73 16.49 20.18
C GLU A 108 -11.52 15.29 20.75
N ASN A 109 -12.65 14.95 20.13
CA ASN A 109 -13.49 13.83 20.52
C ASN A 109 -13.08 12.51 19.84
N GLY A 110 -12.16 12.56 18.88
CA GLY A 110 -11.54 11.40 18.25
C GLY A 110 -11.53 11.49 16.72
N PHE A 111 -11.09 10.40 16.11
CA PHE A 111 -10.91 10.28 14.67
C PHE A 111 -11.99 9.37 14.08
N LEU A 112 -12.59 9.77 12.96
CA LEU A 112 -13.66 9.04 12.26
C LEU A 112 -13.18 7.67 11.77
N VAL A 113 -13.79 6.57 12.19
CA VAL A 113 -13.31 5.21 11.81
C VAL A 113 -14.21 4.47 10.84
N ASP A 114 -15.45 4.92 10.65
CA ASP A 114 -16.38 4.28 9.71
C ASP A 114 -17.47 5.23 9.19
N ALA A 115 -18.27 4.72 8.23
CA ALA A 115 -19.35 5.46 7.58
C ALA A 115 -20.54 5.76 8.50
N HIS A 116 -20.64 5.12 9.68
CA HIS A 116 -21.70 5.37 10.65
C HIS A 116 -21.38 6.58 11.55
N GLY A 117 -20.23 7.21 11.36
CA GLY A 117 -19.81 8.36 12.15
C GLY A 117 -19.15 7.97 13.46
N HIS A 118 -18.80 6.69 13.66
CA HIS A 118 -18.09 6.28 14.87
C HIS A 118 -16.69 6.91 14.89
N LYS A 119 -16.24 7.27 16.10
CA LYS A 119 -14.93 7.85 16.33
C LYS A 119 -14.15 7.06 17.38
N VAL A 120 -12.83 7.02 17.22
CA VAL A 120 -11.92 6.47 18.23
C VAL A 120 -11.02 7.56 18.81
N LYS A 121 -10.84 7.57 20.13
CA LYS A 121 -9.81 8.38 20.78
C LYS A 121 -8.54 7.58 20.90
N LEU A 122 -7.43 8.18 20.47
CA LEU A 122 -6.11 7.58 20.63
C LEU A 122 -5.49 8.02 21.97
N PRO A 123 -4.75 7.13 22.66
CA PRO A 123 -3.99 7.49 23.85
C PRO A 123 -3.01 8.64 23.60
N ARG A 124 -2.70 9.41 24.64
CA ARG A 124 -1.66 10.44 24.58
C ARG A 124 -0.32 9.79 24.23
N GLY A 125 0.32 10.28 23.17
CA GLY A 125 1.62 9.80 22.70
C GLY A 125 1.56 8.73 21.61
N SER A 126 0.36 8.28 21.21
CA SER A 126 0.20 7.41 20.04
C SER A 126 0.55 8.14 18.74
N SER A 127 1.18 7.42 17.83
CA SER A 127 1.31 7.81 16.43
C SER A 127 0.03 7.46 15.64
N ASP A 128 0.02 7.82 14.36
CA ASP A 128 -0.99 7.40 13.38
C ASP A 128 -1.09 5.87 13.26
N ALA A 129 -0.04 5.12 13.62
CA ALA A 129 -0.06 3.66 13.59
C ALA A 129 -1.16 3.04 14.47
N ALA A 130 -1.61 3.75 15.51
CA ALA A 130 -2.74 3.32 16.33
C ALA A 130 -4.07 3.25 15.57
N LEU A 131 -4.15 3.83 14.36
CA LEU A 131 -5.29 3.70 13.44
C LEU A 131 -5.20 2.48 12.52
N LEU A 132 -4.18 1.63 12.62
CA LEU A 132 -4.06 0.37 11.86
C LEU A 132 -5.35 -0.46 11.84
N PRO A 133 -6.11 -0.64 12.95
CA PRO A 133 -7.35 -1.43 12.89
C PRO A 133 -8.45 -0.82 12.00
N TYR A 134 -8.35 0.47 11.68
CA TYR A 134 -9.37 1.26 11.00
C TYR A 134 -8.90 1.81 9.65
N HIS A 135 -7.61 1.67 9.31
CA HIS A 135 -7.02 2.36 8.15
C HIS A 135 -7.74 2.03 6.85
N VAL A 136 -8.09 0.76 6.59
CA VAL A 136 -8.79 0.36 5.36
C VAL A 136 -10.15 1.07 5.23
N ASP A 137 -10.95 1.08 6.30
CA ASP A 137 -12.27 1.71 6.26
C ASP A 137 -12.15 3.23 6.17
N ARG A 138 -11.17 3.83 6.85
CA ARG A 138 -10.82 5.25 6.70
C ARG A 138 -10.36 5.59 5.27
N SER A 139 -9.51 4.78 4.66
CA SER A 139 -9.05 4.98 3.27
C SER A 139 -10.23 4.94 2.29
N LYS A 140 -11.16 4.01 2.47
CA LYS A 140 -12.40 3.96 1.68
C LYS A 140 -13.26 5.21 1.86
N LEU A 141 -13.44 5.69 3.09
CA LEU A 141 -14.17 6.94 3.34
C LEU A 141 -13.53 8.12 2.61
N TYR A 142 -12.20 8.24 2.69
CA TYR A 142 -11.44 9.28 1.99
C TYR A 142 -11.68 9.21 0.48
N ILE A 143 -11.59 8.01 -0.11
CA ILE A 143 -11.83 7.79 -1.55
C ILE A 143 -13.25 8.20 -1.93
N MET A 144 -14.25 7.78 -1.15
CA MET A 144 -15.64 8.13 -1.41
C MET A 144 -15.86 9.65 -1.31
N GLU A 145 -15.31 10.32 -0.29
CA GLU A 145 -15.49 11.77 -0.13
C GLU A 145 -14.78 12.59 -1.23
N ARG A 146 -13.61 12.14 -1.69
CA ARG A 146 -12.76 12.92 -2.61
C ARG A 146 -12.99 12.62 -4.09
N LEU A 147 -13.35 11.38 -4.43
CA LEU A 147 -13.42 10.92 -5.81
C LEU A 147 -14.85 10.68 -6.30
N GLN A 148 -15.84 10.65 -5.41
CA GLN A 148 -17.23 10.48 -5.84
C GLN A 148 -17.69 11.65 -6.72
N GLY A 149 -18.26 11.32 -7.88
CA GLY A 149 -18.72 12.30 -8.87
C GLY A 149 -17.63 12.83 -9.79
N VAL A 150 -16.37 12.41 -9.63
CA VAL A 150 -15.33 12.68 -10.63
C VAL A 150 -15.58 11.79 -11.84
N GLU A 151 -15.89 12.41 -12.99
CA GLU A 151 -16.13 11.69 -14.24
C GLU A 151 -14.95 10.75 -14.58
N GLN A 152 -15.27 9.56 -15.11
CA GLN A 152 -14.34 8.47 -15.44
C GLN A 152 -13.68 7.75 -14.25
N LEU A 153 -13.93 8.19 -13.01
CA LEU A 153 -13.54 7.46 -11.80
C LEU A 153 -14.76 6.87 -11.10
N ASP A 154 -14.70 5.58 -10.81
CA ASP A 154 -15.63 4.86 -9.94
C ASP A 154 -14.99 4.75 -8.54
N ALA A 155 -15.34 5.69 -7.67
CA ALA A 155 -14.87 5.72 -6.28
C ALA A 155 -15.19 4.41 -5.52
N ALA A 156 -16.33 3.78 -5.81
CA ALA A 156 -16.71 2.54 -5.16
C ALA A 156 -15.82 1.37 -5.62
N ARG A 157 -15.43 1.34 -6.90
CA ARG A 157 -14.46 0.37 -7.42
C ARG A 157 -13.08 0.53 -6.78
N ILE A 158 -12.56 1.76 -6.70
CA ILE A 158 -11.29 2.05 -6.02
C ILE A 158 -11.35 1.64 -4.53
N ALA A 159 -12.43 2.00 -3.83
CA ALA A 159 -12.63 1.63 -2.43
C ALA A 159 -12.76 0.11 -2.22
N ARG A 160 -13.38 -0.63 -3.16
CA ARG A 160 -13.40 -2.11 -3.12
C ARG A 160 -12.01 -2.69 -3.29
N ALA A 161 -11.19 -2.15 -4.19
CA ALA A 161 -9.81 -2.60 -4.36
C ALA A 161 -9.00 -2.41 -3.05
N VAL A 162 -9.17 -1.29 -2.35
CA VAL A 162 -8.52 -1.01 -1.04
C VAL A 162 -8.80 -2.06 0.03
N GLU A 163 -9.90 -2.81 -0.05
CA GLU A 163 -10.10 -3.96 0.87
C GLU A 163 -9.00 -5.02 0.77
N GLY A 164 -8.28 -5.05 -0.35
CA GLY A 164 -7.14 -5.94 -0.58
C GLY A 164 -6.02 -5.84 0.45
N SER A 165 -5.80 -4.66 1.05
CA SER A 165 -4.73 -4.40 2.02
C SER A 165 -5.11 -4.70 3.48
N ARG A 166 -6.33 -5.17 3.77
CA ARG A 166 -6.73 -5.48 5.15
C ARG A 166 -5.89 -6.61 5.75
N PHE A 167 -5.19 -6.30 6.83
CA PHE A 167 -4.37 -7.24 7.58
C PHE A 167 -4.65 -7.19 9.11
N PRO A 168 -4.76 -8.34 9.81
CA PRO A 168 -4.88 -9.70 9.29
C PRO A 168 -6.09 -9.84 8.37
N SER A 169 -5.97 -10.64 7.31
CA SER A 169 -7.07 -10.79 6.36
C SER A 169 -8.27 -11.45 7.05
N SER A 170 -9.41 -10.75 7.05
CA SER A 170 -10.71 -11.30 7.46
C SER A 170 -11.35 -12.16 6.36
N MET A 171 -10.66 -12.36 5.24
CA MET A 171 -11.21 -13.02 4.04
C MET A 171 -11.03 -14.55 4.15
N PRO A 172 -12.10 -15.35 4.04
CA PRO A 172 -12.01 -16.83 4.11
C PRO A 172 -11.15 -17.38 2.96
N ALA A 173 -10.22 -18.31 3.18
CA ALA A 173 -9.23 -18.77 2.19
C ALA A 173 -9.77 -19.29 0.82
N GLU A 174 -11.06 -19.58 0.66
CA GLU A 174 -11.68 -20.10 -0.57
C GLU A 174 -11.95 -19.04 -1.66
N VAL A 175 -11.09 -18.02 -1.76
CA VAL A 175 -11.43 -16.83 -2.54
C VAL A 175 -10.98 -16.88 -4.01
N GLU A 176 -11.76 -17.61 -4.81
CA GLU A 176 -12.01 -17.23 -6.22
C GLU A 176 -12.99 -16.04 -6.34
N ARG A 177 -13.45 -15.47 -5.21
CA ARG A 177 -14.45 -14.40 -5.09
C ARG A 177 -13.93 -13.03 -4.60
N ILE A 178 -12.63 -12.74 -4.67
CA ILE A 178 -12.08 -11.40 -4.41
C ILE A 178 -12.06 -10.75 -5.77
N ASP A 179 -12.60 -9.53 -5.81
CA ASP A 179 -12.51 -8.64 -6.96
C ASP A 179 -11.06 -8.62 -7.50
N GLU A 180 -10.87 -8.76 -8.82
CA GLU A 180 -9.54 -8.87 -9.42
C GLU A 180 -8.61 -7.74 -8.95
N GLU A 181 -9.13 -6.52 -8.82
CA GLU A 181 -8.33 -5.36 -8.39
C GLU A 181 -7.95 -5.41 -6.93
N ALA A 182 -8.83 -5.90 -6.05
CA ALA A 182 -8.48 -6.13 -4.65
C ALA A 182 -7.39 -7.20 -4.51
N SER A 183 -7.40 -8.24 -5.35
CA SER A 183 -6.32 -9.23 -5.39
C SER A 183 -5.01 -8.63 -5.90
N LEU A 184 -5.07 -7.78 -6.94
CA LEU A 184 -3.89 -7.11 -7.47
C LEU A 184 -3.33 -6.08 -6.49
N LEU A 185 -4.18 -5.32 -5.79
CA LEU A 185 -3.73 -4.39 -4.76
C LEU A 185 -3.07 -5.14 -3.61
N ARG A 186 -3.68 -6.22 -3.11
CA ARG A 186 -3.07 -7.07 -2.08
C ARG A 186 -1.67 -7.53 -2.49
N ALA A 187 -1.53 -7.98 -3.74
CA ALA A 187 -0.24 -8.40 -4.24
C ALA A 187 0.75 -7.23 -4.39
N ALA A 188 0.29 -6.07 -4.83
CA ALA A 188 1.11 -4.86 -4.92
C ALA A 188 1.59 -4.39 -3.54
N ASP A 189 0.73 -4.45 -2.53
CA ASP A 189 1.03 -4.12 -1.14
C ASP A 189 2.10 -5.07 -0.58
N LEU A 190 1.82 -6.37 -0.62
CA LEU A 190 2.76 -7.40 -0.15
C LEU A 190 4.10 -7.37 -0.90
N ILE A 191 4.10 -7.20 -2.23
CA ILE A 191 5.35 -7.15 -3.01
C ILE A 191 6.07 -5.80 -2.79
N GLY A 192 5.34 -4.70 -2.67
CA GLY A 192 5.89 -3.38 -2.38
C GLY A 192 6.57 -3.33 -1.01
N GLN A 193 5.96 -3.96 -0.01
CA GLN A 193 6.52 -4.11 1.33
C GLN A 193 7.75 -5.03 1.35
N LEU A 194 7.60 -6.24 0.82
CA LEU A 194 8.56 -7.32 1.01
C LEU A 194 9.68 -7.32 -0.04
N GLY A 195 9.44 -6.67 -1.18
CA GLY A 195 10.42 -6.40 -2.23
C GLY A 195 11.23 -5.12 -2.01
N ASP A 196 11.01 -4.42 -0.90
CA ASP A 196 11.79 -3.26 -0.51
C ASP A 196 13.25 -3.65 -0.18
N PRO A 197 14.28 -3.10 -0.85
CA PRO A 197 15.68 -3.34 -0.53
C PRO A 197 16.06 -3.09 0.94
N HIS A 198 15.29 -2.26 1.64
CA HIS A 198 15.46 -1.88 3.04
C HIS A 198 14.46 -2.54 3.98
N TYR A 199 13.64 -3.50 3.52
CA TYR A 199 12.62 -4.19 4.34
C TYR A 199 13.14 -4.62 5.72
N ILE A 200 14.22 -5.40 5.75
CA ILE A 200 14.81 -5.94 6.98
C ILE A 200 15.31 -4.81 7.92
N ARG A 201 15.84 -3.72 7.35
CA ARG A 201 16.29 -2.54 8.12
C ARG A 201 15.11 -1.83 8.79
N LYS A 202 13.94 -1.82 8.13
CA LYS A 202 12.72 -1.17 8.61
C LYS A 202 11.89 -2.02 9.58
N ALA A 203 12.31 -3.25 9.89
CA ALA A 203 11.63 -4.12 10.84
C ALA A 203 11.39 -3.46 12.23
N ASN A 204 12.31 -2.62 12.70
CA ASN A 204 12.13 -1.86 13.94
C ASN A 204 10.94 -0.90 13.88
N ALA A 205 10.74 -0.21 12.76
CA ALA A 205 9.61 0.68 12.58
C ALA A 205 8.30 -0.13 12.58
N LEU A 206 8.24 -1.20 11.78
CA LEU A 206 7.06 -2.05 11.67
C LEU A 206 6.67 -2.69 13.02
N TYR A 207 7.65 -3.17 13.79
CA TYR A 207 7.41 -3.74 15.12
C TYR A 207 6.76 -2.74 16.07
N ASN A 208 7.24 -1.49 16.10
CA ASN A 208 6.69 -0.47 16.99
C ASN A 208 5.25 -0.11 16.60
N GLU A 209 4.94 -0.03 15.31
CA GLU A 209 3.56 0.20 14.86
C GLU A 209 2.63 -0.96 15.24
N PHE A 210 3.09 -2.20 15.07
CA PHE A 210 2.36 -3.38 15.50
C PHE A 210 2.17 -3.42 17.03
N GLU A 211 3.11 -2.87 17.79
CA GLU A 211 2.96 -2.74 19.25
C GLU A 211 1.85 -1.75 19.59
N GLU A 212 1.84 -0.58 18.96
CA GLU A 212 0.82 0.45 19.17
C GLU A 212 -0.59 -0.05 18.86
N ALA A 213 -0.74 -0.87 17.81
CA ALA A 213 -2.01 -1.50 17.43
C ALA A 213 -2.32 -2.79 18.23
N GLY A 214 -1.41 -3.24 19.10
CA GLY A 214 -1.54 -4.49 19.87
C GLY A 214 -1.44 -5.77 19.05
N LEU A 215 -0.96 -5.68 17.80
CA LEU A 215 -0.83 -6.79 16.86
C LEU A 215 0.34 -7.72 17.20
N ASN A 216 1.42 -7.22 17.80
CA ASN A 216 2.55 -8.05 18.25
C ASN A 216 2.09 -9.18 19.16
N ARG A 217 1.21 -8.90 20.13
CA ARG A 217 0.65 -9.92 21.03
C ARG A 217 -0.17 -10.98 20.30
N GLN A 218 -0.87 -10.61 19.23
CA GLN A 218 -1.66 -11.53 18.42
C GLN A 218 -0.78 -12.43 17.55
N LEU A 219 0.34 -11.88 17.03
CA LEU A 219 1.31 -12.58 16.20
C LEU A 219 2.41 -13.29 17.02
N GLY A 220 2.43 -13.08 18.34
CA GLY A 220 3.45 -13.59 19.24
C GLY A 220 4.83 -12.99 19.01
N TYR A 221 4.93 -11.72 18.62
CA TYR A 221 6.21 -11.01 18.49
C TYR A 221 6.61 -10.39 19.83
N GLU A 222 7.85 -10.66 20.26
CA GLU A 222 8.42 -10.20 21.52
C GLU A 222 9.47 -9.10 21.30
N SER A 223 10.05 -9.03 20.10
CA SER A 223 11.01 -8.00 19.72
C SER A 223 11.01 -7.73 18.21
N PRO A 224 11.63 -6.63 17.73
CA PRO A 224 11.81 -6.39 16.31
C PRO A 224 12.51 -7.53 15.56
N ALA A 225 13.34 -8.34 16.23
CA ALA A 225 14.00 -9.49 15.61
C ALA A 225 12.97 -10.54 15.14
N ASP A 226 11.83 -10.67 15.82
CA ASP A 226 10.77 -11.62 15.42
C ASP A 226 10.15 -11.29 14.07
N ILE A 227 10.06 -10.00 13.71
CA ILE A 227 9.61 -9.58 12.37
C ILE A 227 10.50 -10.22 11.30
N VAL A 228 11.80 -10.35 11.55
CA VAL A 228 12.76 -10.92 10.60
C VAL A 228 12.80 -12.45 10.72
N HIS A 229 12.91 -13.01 11.94
CA HIS A 229 13.02 -14.46 12.13
C HIS A 229 11.77 -15.21 11.68
N LYS A 230 10.57 -14.63 11.88
CA LYS A 230 9.29 -15.25 11.49
C LYS A 230 8.89 -14.91 10.06
N TYR A 231 9.60 -13.98 9.41
CA TYR A 231 9.31 -13.56 8.05
C TYR A 231 9.29 -14.71 7.02
N PRO A 232 10.26 -15.65 6.98
CA PRO A 232 10.21 -16.74 6.00
C PRO A 232 8.94 -17.59 6.12
N GLN A 233 8.55 -17.94 7.36
CA GLN A 233 7.33 -18.70 7.60
C GLN A 233 6.08 -17.90 7.21
N PHE A 234 6.05 -16.61 7.57
CA PHE A 234 4.97 -15.70 7.16
C PHE A 234 4.86 -15.63 5.63
N TYR A 235 6.00 -15.49 4.94
CA TYR A 235 6.05 -15.45 3.47
C TYR A 235 5.45 -16.72 2.86
N TRP A 236 6.00 -17.89 3.19
CA TRP A 236 5.59 -19.14 2.56
C TRP A 236 4.14 -19.52 2.89
N ASN A 237 3.69 -19.27 4.12
CA ASN A 237 2.37 -19.71 4.57
C ASN A 237 1.26 -18.67 4.28
N SER A 238 1.59 -17.37 4.26
CA SER A 238 0.58 -16.30 4.27
C SER A 238 0.70 -15.34 3.09
N VAL A 239 1.84 -15.26 2.40
CA VAL A 239 2.06 -14.32 1.28
C VAL A 239 2.09 -15.05 -0.05
N ALA A 240 2.92 -16.08 -0.16
CA ALA A 240 3.16 -16.81 -1.40
C ALA A 240 1.86 -17.27 -2.09
N PRO A 241 0.82 -17.77 -1.38
CA PRO A 241 -0.44 -18.16 -2.03
C PRO A 241 -1.16 -17.02 -2.76
N TYR A 242 -1.06 -15.77 -2.28
CA TYR A 242 -1.84 -14.65 -2.80
C TYR A 242 -1.13 -13.85 -3.90
N ILE A 243 0.18 -14.01 -4.08
CA ILE A 243 0.94 -13.19 -5.03
C ILE A 243 1.25 -13.88 -6.36
N GLN A 244 0.89 -15.16 -6.54
CA GLN A 244 1.30 -15.95 -7.72
C GLN A 244 0.88 -15.33 -9.06
N SER A 245 -0.32 -14.77 -9.14
CA SER A 245 -0.80 -14.09 -10.34
C SER A 245 0.05 -12.84 -10.65
N ALA A 246 0.35 -12.03 -9.63
CA ALA A 246 1.22 -10.87 -9.77
C ALA A 246 2.66 -11.26 -10.17
N ILE A 247 3.21 -12.33 -9.58
CA ILE A 247 4.53 -12.88 -9.97
C ILE A 247 4.58 -13.27 -11.44
N ARG A 248 3.51 -13.86 -11.99
CA ARG A 248 3.44 -14.17 -13.44
C ARG A 248 3.50 -12.89 -14.28
N TYR A 249 2.76 -11.85 -13.92
CA TYR A 249 2.81 -10.56 -14.62
C TYR A 249 4.17 -9.86 -14.47
N LEU A 250 4.77 -9.87 -13.29
CA LEU A 250 6.07 -9.25 -13.07
C LEU A 250 7.20 -9.94 -13.84
N ASN A 251 7.14 -11.27 -14.00
CA ASN A 251 8.17 -12.04 -14.69
C ASN A 251 8.37 -11.67 -16.17
N VAL A 252 7.37 -11.10 -16.83
CA VAL A 252 7.45 -10.78 -18.26
C VAL A 252 8.09 -9.43 -18.57
N THR A 253 8.43 -8.62 -17.54
CA THR A 253 9.12 -7.33 -17.72
C THR A 253 10.47 -7.31 -16.98
N ALA A 254 11.40 -6.46 -17.43
CA ALA A 254 12.69 -6.30 -16.76
C ALA A 254 12.54 -5.73 -15.34
N ASN A 255 11.74 -4.67 -15.19
CA ASN A 255 11.46 -4.06 -13.89
C ASN A 255 10.72 -5.04 -12.95
N GLY A 256 9.74 -5.78 -13.48
CA GLY A 256 9.02 -6.76 -12.67
C GLY A 256 9.92 -7.90 -12.16
N ARG A 257 10.88 -8.37 -12.96
CA ARG A 257 11.90 -9.32 -12.47
C ARG A 257 12.78 -8.74 -11.36
N GLN A 258 13.00 -7.42 -11.32
CA GLN A 258 13.72 -6.78 -10.21
C GLN A 258 12.92 -6.83 -8.90
N TRP A 259 11.60 -6.60 -8.96
CA TRP A 259 10.72 -6.79 -7.79
C TRP A 259 10.81 -8.21 -7.24
N ILE A 260 10.75 -9.20 -8.13
CA ILE A 260 10.86 -10.62 -7.76
C ILE A 260 12.23 -10.91 -7.13
N ALA A 261 13.31 -10.40 -7.72
CA ALA A 261 14.66 -10.60 -7.21
C ALA A 261 14.84 -9.99 -5.80
N ASN A 262 14.33 -8.77 -5.57
CA ASN A 262 14.41 -8.12 -4.26
C ASN A 262 13.57 -8.87 -3.21
N LEU A 263 12.35 -9.26 -3.56
CA LEU A 263 11.45 -10.03 -2.70
C LEU A 263 12.14 -11.31 -2.20
N TYR A 264 12.65 -12.13 -3.12
CA TYR A 264 13.32 -13.38 -2.76
C TYR A 264 14.67 -13.15 -2.07
N SER A 265 15.39 -12.07 -2.42
CA SER A 265 16.61 -11.68 -1.70
C SER A 265 16.32 -11.42 -0.23
N ASN A 266 15.23 -10.71 0.10
CA ASN A 266 14.86 -10.47 1.49
C ASN A 266 14.43 -11.76 2.21
N VAL A 267 13.68 -12.65 1.56
CA VAL A 267 13.32 -13.96 2.14
C VAL A 267 14.59 -14.74 2.47
N PHE A 268 15.49 -14.84 1.50
CA PHE A 268 16.77 -15.55 1.67
C PHE A 268 17.64 -14.93 2.77
N ARG A 269 17.72 -13.60 2.86
CA ARG A 269 18.49 -12.90 3.89
C ARG A 269 17.97 -13.20 5.29
N ALA A 270 16.64 -13.28 5.45
CA ALA A 270 16.02 -13.66 6.71
C ALA A 270 16.20 -15.15 7.04
N GLU A 271 16.12 -16.05 6.05
CA GLU A 271 16.39 -17.49 6.26
C GLU A 271 17.84 -17.79 6.65
N ARG A 272 18.77 -16.88 6.36
CA ARG A 272 20.22 -17.04 6.60
C ARG A 272 20.74 -16.21 7.76
N ASP A 273 19.88 -15.47 8.47
CA ASP A 273 20.24 -14.58 9.57
C ASP A 273 21.46 -13.71 9.25
N ILE A 274 21.44 -13.08 8.07
CA ILE A 274 22.58 -12.26 7.63
C ILE A 274 22.68 -11.03 8.54
N ALA A 275 23.74 -10.99 9.35
CA ALA A 275 24.01 -9.93 10.31
C ALA A 275 24.07 -8.52 9.68
N LEU A 276 23.80 -7.49 10.50
CA LEU A 276 23.83 -6.06 10.13
C LEU A 276 22.78 -5.62 9.08
N ALA A 277 21.82 -6.49 8.76
CA ALA A 277 20.73 -6.18 7.84
C ALA A 277 19.53 -5.49 8.51
N GLY A 278 19.35 -5.67 9.82
CA GLY A 278 18.16 -5.29 10.59
C GLY A 278 18.42 -5.21 12.09
N PRO A 279 17.39 -5.44 12.93
CA PRO A 279 17.55 -5.52 14.38
C PRO A 279 18.71 -6.44 14.79
N GLN A 280 19.37 -6.12 15.90
CA GLN A 280 20.39 -7.00 16.49
C GLN A 280 19.71 -8.33 16.90
N PRO A 281 20.23 -9.49 16.46
CA PRO A 281 19.70 -10.80 16.85
C PRO A 281 19.76 -11.06 18.35
#